data_AF-A0A523AXM2-F1
#
_entry.id   AF-A0A523AXM2-F1
#
_cell.length_a   1.000
_cell.length_b   1.000
_cell.length_c   1.000
_cell.angle_alpha   90.00
_cell.angle_beta   90.00
_cell.angle_gamma   90.00
#
_symmetry.space_group_name_H-M   'P 1'
#
loop_
_entity.id
_entity.type
_entity.pdbx_description
1 polymer ?
#
loop_
_entity_poly.entity_id
_entity_poly.type
_entity_poly.pdbx_seq_one_letter_code
_entity_poly.pdbx_strand_id
1 'polypeptide(L)'
;MKTIVLKVDPVNPEPEKIALAAKKLREGGLVAFPTETVYGLGADALNPKAILHLFEAKKRPPDNPPIVHIGDQGELYLLAREVPSEAKKLAEKFWPGPLTLVLKRSLSVPSITTCGLETIAIRMPKHEVALALIRRSGTPIAAPSANLAGRPSPTRAEHVLQDLEGRIDLILDAGPTPIGVESTVLDLTVQPPQILRPGGTPKEALEEVLGEVVFHPSVLSEKEPKIEKAKSPGMKYRHYAPKAEMWVVEGEPQAVEEELRRLSEELRKKGKKVGILATEETLSGCSADATCSLGRRGDLEEAARRLFGALRELDTQGVEIILAEGMPLKGLGVALVNRLRKASGYRIVKV
;
A
#
# COMPACT_ATOMS: atom_id res chain seq x y z
N MET A 1 7.90 -19.98 -15.77
CA MET A 1 9.15 -19.81 -15.00
C MET A 1 8.88 -20.18 -13.56
N LYS A 2 9.84 -20.74 -12.80
CA LYS A 2 9.66 -21.02 -11.36
C LYS A 2 10.16 -19.81 -10.54
N THR A 3 9.32 -19.28 -9.66
CA THR A 3 9.71 -18.19 -8.75
C THR A 3 10.61 -18.72 -7.65
N ILE A 4 11.74 -18.04 -7.40
CA ILE A 4 12.66 -18.37 -6.32
C ILE A 4 12.22 -17.65 -5.05
N VAL A 5 12.13 -18.34 -3.91
CA VAL A 5 11.87 -17.71 -2.61
C VAL A 5 13.11 -17.84 -1.74
N LEU A 6 13.65 -16.70 -1.31
CA LEU A 6 14.82 -16.62 -0.44
C LEU A 6 14.41 -16.04 0.90
N LYS A 7 14.41 -16.87 1.93
CA LYS A 7 14.30 -16.37 3.30
C LYS A 7 15.55 -15.56 3.65
N VAL A 8 15.38 -14.35 4.16
CA VAL A 8 16.46 -13.43 4.54
C VAL A 8 16.19 -12.87 5.93
N ASP A 9 17.25 -12.54 6.66
CA ASP A 9 17.11 -11.85 7.94
C ASP A 9 16.62 -10.40 7.70
N PRO A 10 15.56 -9.94 8.38
CA PRO A 10 15.00 -8.59 8.17
C PRO A 10 15.92 -7.47 8.66
N VAL A 11 16.87 -7.75 9.56
CA VAL A 11 17.77 -6.79 10.20
C VAL A 11 19.19 -6.89 9.63
N ASN A 12 19.69 -8.10 9.41
CA ASN A 12 21.03 -8.36 8.88
C ASN A 12 20.99 -9.27 7.63
N PRO A 13 20.45 -8.77 6.51
CA PRO A 13 20.22 -9.60 5.33
C PRO A 13 21.53 -10.14 4.73
N GLU A 14 21.54 -11.41 4.38
CA GLU A 14 22.76 -12.08 3.92
C GLU A 14 23.22 -11.51 2.55
N PRO A 15 24.47 -11.02 2.44
CA PRO A 15 24.97 -10.33 1.26
C PRO A 15 24.82 -11.12 -0.04
N GLU A 16 24.99 -12.44 0.01
CA GLU A 16 24.90 -13.34 -1.15
C GLU A 16 23.47 -13.39 -1.71
N LYS A 17 22.46 -13.45 -0.82
CA LYS A 17 21.04 -13.49 -1.19
C LYS A 17 20.60 -12.15 -1.80
N ILE A 18 21.05 -11.05 -1.20
CA ILE A 18 20.82 -9.71 -1.74
C ILE A 18 21.53 -9.52 -3.08
N ALA A 19 22.76 -10.01 -3.24
CA ALA A 19 23.49 -9.92 -4.50
C ALA A 19 22.81 -10.70 -5.64
N LEU A 20 22.22 -11.86 -5.34
CA LEU A 20 21.44 -12.63 -6.31
C LEU A 20 20.18 -11.86 -6.75
N ALA A 21 19.42 -11.30 -5.81
CA ALA A 21 18.25 -10.49 -6.10
C ALA A 21 18.61 -9.22 -6.91
N ALA A 22 19.66 -8.52 -6.52
CA ALA A 22 20.17 -7.34 -7.23
C ALA A 22 20.62 -7.68 -8.66
N LYS A 23 21.24 -8.85 -8.86
CA LYS A 23 21.59 -9.34 -10.21
C LYS A 23 20.34 -9.54 -11.07
N LYS A 24 19.26 -10.11 -10.52
CA LYS A 24 17.98 -10.28 -11.24
C LYS A 24 17.40 -8.96 -11.71
N LEU A 25 17.42 -7.93 -10.87
CA LEU A 25 16.95 -6.59 -11.26
C LEU A 25 17.78 -6.01 -12.41
N ARG A 26 19.11 -6.11 -12.34
CA ARG A 26 20.01 -5.63 -13.41
C ARG A 26 19.83 -6.39 -14.73
N GLU A 27 19.45 -7.66 -14.67
CA GLU A 27 19.10 -8.48 -15.84
C GLU A 27 17.73 -8.13 -16.43
N GLY A 28 17.00 -7.17 -15.83
CA GLY A 28 15.65 -6.77 -16.25
C GLY A 28 14.53 -7.67 -15.70
N GLY A 29 14.85 -8.53 -14.73
CA GLY A 29 13.90 -9.36 -14.00
C GLY A 29 13.16 -8.59 -12.90
N LEU A 30 12.23 -9.29 -12.24
CA LEU A 30 11.35 -8.77 -11.21
C LEU A 30 11.62 -9.43 -9.86
N VAL A 31 11.78 -8.60 -8.83
CA VAL A 31 12.04 -9.06 -7.46
C VAL A 31 11.00 -8.50 -6.51
N ALA A 32 10.26 -9.36 -5.82
CA ALA A 32 9.46 -8.92 -4.68
C ALA A 32 10.31 -8.82 -3.40
N PHE A 33 10.14 -7.74 -2.64
CA PHE A 33 10.92 -7.48 -1.44
C PHE A 33 10.08 -6.78 -0.36
N PRO A 34 10.40 -6.99 0.93
CA PRO A 34 9.69 -6.37 2.04
C PRO A 34 10.09 -4.89 2.19
N THR A 35 9.16 -4.09 2.70
CA THR A 35 9.43 -2.76 3.25
C THR A 35 8.79 -2.66 4.63
N GLU A 36 8.97 -1.54 5.33
CA GLU A 36 8.23 -1.29 6.58
C GLU A 36 6.71 -1.19 6.36
N THR A 37 6.28 -0.87 5.13
CA THR A 37 4.88 -0.66 4.77
C THR A 37 4.18 -1.94 4.29
N VAL A 38 4.47 -2.34 3.06
CA VAL A 38 3.96 -3.54 2.37
C VAL A 38 5.08 -4.12 1.50
N TYR A 39 4.96 -5.37 1.05
CA TYR A 39 5.89 -5.92 0.05
C TYR A 39 5.74 -5.17 -1.27
N GLY A 40 6.87 -4.81 -1.89
CA GLY A 40 6.94 -4.16 -3.20
C GLY A 40 7.39 -5.14 -4.28
N LEU A 41 6.89 -5.00 -5.51
CA LEU A 41 7.39 -5.72 -6.68
C LEU A 41 8.34 -4.81 -7.45
N GLY A 42 9.63 -5.03 -7.31
CA GLY A 42 10.69 -4.21 -7.88
C GLY A 42 11.03 -4.56 -9.33
N ALA A 43 11.27 -3.52 -10.11
CA ALA A 43 11.99 -3.54 -11.38
C ALA A 43 12.97 -2.36 -11.41
N ASP A 44 14.02 -2.45 -12.24
CA ASP A 44 14.91 -1.33 -12.52
C ASP A 44 14.10 -0.14 -13.10
N ALA A 45 14.09 0.99 -12.39
CA ALA A 45 13.30 2.16 -12.75
C ALA A 45 13.78 2.86 -14.04
N LEU A 46 15.02 2.58 -14.46
CA LEU A 46 15.66 3.17 -15.63
C LEU A 46 15.64 2.24 -16.85
N ASN A 47 15.11 1.02 -16.70
CA ASN A 47 15.00 0.03 -17.77
C ASN A 47 13.54 -0.09 -18.26
N PRO A 48 13.18 0.49 -19.42
CA PRO A 48 11.81 0.45 -19.93
C PRO A 48 11.21 -0.95 -20.09
N LYS A 49 12.04 -1.95 -20.43
CA LYS A 49 11.59 -3.34 -20.60
C LYS A 49 11.22 -3.98 -19.26
N ALA A 50 12.01 -3.72 -18.22
CA ALA A 50 11.73 -4.20 -16.86
C ALA A 50 10.45 -3.57 -16.30
N ILE A 51 10.23 -2.28 -16.56
CA ILE A 51 8.99 -1.58 -16.19
C ILE A 51 7.77 -2.19 -16.91
N LEU A 52 7.87 -2.44 -18.21
CA LEU A 52 6.79 -3.09 -18.97
C LEU A 52 6.45 -4.47 -18.37
N HIS A 53 7.47 -5.28 -18.10
CA HIS A 53 7.31 -6.59 -17.47
C HIS A 53 6.64 -6.49 -16.09
N LEU A 54 6.95 -5.46 -15.30
CA LEU A 54 6.30 -5.19 -14.01
C LEU A 54 4.80 -4.90 -14.16
N PHE A 55 4.39 -4.14 -15.19
CA PHE A 55 2.97 -3.90 -15.47
C PHE A 55 2.26 -5.20 -15.88
N GLU A 56 2.87 -5.98 -16.76
CA GLU A 56 2.35 -7.27 -17.24
C GLU A 56 2.17 -8.29 -16.12
N ALA A 57 3.20 -8.48 -15.29
CA ALA A 57 3.18 -9.44 -14.17
C ALA A 57 2.04 -9.16 -13.19
N LYS A 58 1.76 -7.88 -12.94
CA LYS A 58 0.69 -7.43 -12.02
C LYS A 58 -0.68 -7.32 -12.67
N LYS A 59 -0.79 -7.39 -14.00
CA LYS A 59 -1.97 -6.94 -14.76
C LYS A 59 -2.37 -5.51 -14.39
N ARG A 60 -1.38 -4.64 -14.23
CA ARG A 60 -1.56 -3.26 -13.76
C ARG A 60 -1.90 -2.34 -14.94
N PRO A 61 -2.89 -1.43 -14.81
CA PRO A 61 -3.17 -0.43 -15.84
C PRO A 61 -1.95 0.45 -16.14
N PRO A 62 -1.68 0.77 -17.41
CA PRO A 62 -0.49 1.50 -17.83
C PRO A 62 -0.53 3.01 -17.49
N ASP A 63 -1.63 3.51 -16.93
CA ASP A 63 -1.82 4.90 -16.47
C ASP A 63 -1.70 5.03 -14.93
N ASN A 64 -1.28 3.97 -14.24
CA ASN A 64 -1.13 3.94 -12.80
C ASN A 64 0.37 3.89 -12.43
N PRO A 65 1.02 5.04 -12.19
CA PRO A 65 2.47 5.09 -12.01
C PRO A 65 2.92 4.31 -10.75
N PRO A 66 4.05 3.58 -10.79
CA PRO A 66 4.69 3.02 -9.60
C PRO A 66 5.39 4.12 -8.77
N ILE A 67 5.79 3.77 -7.55
CA ILE A 67 6.70 4.60 -6.73
C ILE A 67 8.13 4.12 -6.97
N VAL A 68 9.06 5.05 -7.20
CA VAL A 68 10.48 4.75 -7.33
C VAL A 68 11.15 4.81 -5.97
N HIS A 69 11.86 3.74 -5.62
CA HIS A 69 12.57 3.59 -4.36
C HIS A 69 14.06 3.85 -4.55
N ILE A 70 14.62 4.65 -3.64
CA ILE A 70 16.04 5.04 -3.62
C ILE A 70 16.74 4.47 -2.37
N GLY A 71 18.05 4.21 -2.49
CA GLY A 71 18.90 3.66 -1.44
C GLY A 71 19.78 4.71 -0.76
N ASP A 72 19.86 5.89 -1.35
CA ASP A 72 20.54 7.08 -0.83
C ASP A 72 19.75 8.35 -1.18
N GLN A 73 19.75 9.33 -0.28
CA GLN A 73 18.98 10.57 -0.46
C GLN A 73 19.48 11.40 -1.66
N GLY A 74 20.77 11.32 -2.01
CA GLY A 74 21.35 12.02 -3.16
C GLY A 74 20.78 11.57 -4.50
N GLU A 75 20.28 10.33 -4.60
CA GLU A 75 19.63 9.80 -5.80
C GLU A 75 18.34 10.56 -6.17
N LEU A 76 17.75 11.31 -5.21
CA LEU A 76 16.61 12.19 -5.44
C LEU A 76 16.86 13.16 -6.62
N TYR A 77 18.04 13.76 -6.67
CA TYR A 77 18.40 14.77 -7.67
C TYR A 77 18.69 14.17 -9.05
N LEU A 78 18.92 12.85 -9.13
CA LEU A 78 19.00 12.15 -10.41
C LEU A 78 17.62 11.95 -11.03
N LEU A 79 16.59 11.81 -10.19
CA LEU A 79 15.24 11.39 -10.58
C LEU A 79 14.25 12.55 -10.70
N ALA A 80 14.47 13.63 -9.95
CA ALA A 80 13.60 14.80 -9.93
C ALA A 80 14.37 16.08 -10.29
N ARG A 81 13.68 17.00 -10.97
CA ARG A 81 14.17 18.36 -11.27
C ARG A 81 13.41 19.37 -10.42
N GLU A 82 13.98 20.57 -10.25
CA GLU A 82 13.35 21.68 -9.51
C GLU A 82 12.90 21.25 -8.10
N VAL A 83 13.75 20.50 -7.38
CA VAL A 83 13.42 19.95 -6.06
C VAL A 83 13.26 21.11 -5.06
N PRO A 84 12.07 21.32 -4.48
CA PRO A 84 11.82 22.43 -3.56
C PRO A 84 12.50 22.21 -2.21
N SER A 85 12.70 23.28 -1.44
CA SER A 85 13.35 23.22 -0.12
C SER A 85 12.59 22.35 0.88
N GLU A 86 11.26 22.33 0.74
CA GLU A 86 10.28 21.55 1.48
C GLU A 86 10.54 20.05 1.30
N ALA A 87 10.84 19.62 0.06
CA ALA A 87 11.18 18.22 -0.22
C ALA A 87 12.44 17.79 0.53
N LYS A 88 13.45 18.66 0.61
CA LYS A 88 14.69 18.40 1.35
C LYS A 88 14.42 18.27 2.86
N LYS A 89 13.68 19.21 3.46
CA LYS A 89 13.31 19.17 4.88
C LYS A 89 12.54 17.90 5.24
N LEU A 90 11.60 17.50 4.39
CA LEU A 90 10.82 16.28 4.57
C LEU A 90 11.67 15.03 4.44
N ALA A 91 12.57 14.97 3.45
CA ALA A 91 13.48 13.85 3.28
C ALA A 91 14.42 13.72 4.49
N GLU A 92 14.99 14.81 4.99
CA GLU A 92 15.85 14.81 6.18
C GLU A 92 15.12 14.31 7.45
N LYS A 93 13.84 14.66 7.62
CA LYS A 93 13.05 14.25 8.80
C LYS A 93 12.46 12.84 8.68
N PHE A 94 12.00 12.44 7.49
CA PHE A 94 11.15 11.26 7.29
C PHE A 94 11.77 10.16 6.42
N TRP A 95 12.93 10.37 5.80
CA TRP A 95 13.65 9.32 5.09
C TRP A 95 14.87 8.82 5.88
N PRO A 96 15.10 7.49 5.90
CA PRO A 96 14.23 6.43 5.40
C PRO A 96 12.89 6.32 6.17
N GLY A 97 11.79 6.09 5.46
CA GLY A 97 10.46 6.00 6.09
C GLY A 97 9.25 5.94 5.16
N PRO A 98 8.03 5.91 5.74
CA PRO A 98 6.78 5.69 5.02
C PRO A 98 6.21 6.96 4.36
N LEU A 99 7.09 7.88 3.92
CA LEU A 99 6.73 9.07 3.17
C LEU A 99 7.19 8.96 1.71
N THR A 100 6.27 9.25 0.80
CA THR A 100 6.53 9.35 -0.64
C THR A 100 6.28 10.79 -1.09
N LEU A 101 7.23 11.35 -1.83
CA LEU A 101 7.14 12.70 -2.37
C LEU A 101 6.86 12.65 -3.88
N VAL A 102 5.85 13.37 -4.34
CA VAL A 102 5.61 13.61 -5.77
C VAL A 102 6.27 14.92 -6.17
N LEU A 103 7.17 14.83 -7.14
CA LEU A 103 8.04 15.91 -7.61
C LEU A 103 8.01 15.98 -9.13
N LYS A 104 8.57 17.05 -9.72
CA LYS A 104 8.78 17.14 -11.17
C LYS A 104 9.82 16.11 -11.60
N ARG A 105 9.48 15.29 -12.59
CA ARG A 105 10.32 14.22 -13.12
C ARG A 105 11.53 14.79 -13.88
N SER A 106 12.70 14.17 -13.70
CA SER A 106 13.89 14.43 -14.51
C SER A 106 13.84 13.70 -15.86
N LEU A 107 14.52 14.24 -16.88
CA LEU A 107 14.57 13.63 -18.22
C LEU A 107 15.33 12.29 -18.26
N SER A 108 16.17 12.02 -17.26
CA SER A 108 16.85 10.73 -17.08
C SER A 108 15.88 9.58 -16.82
N VAL A 109 14.68 9.86 -16.31
CA VAL A 109 13.67 8.85 -15.98
C VAL A 109 12.86 8.52 -17.23
N PRO A 110 12.81 7.26 -17.68
CA PRO A 110 11.99 6.87 -18.82
C PRO A 110 10.51 7.23 -18.64
N SER A 111 9.86 7.68 -19.70
CA SER A 111 8.44 8.08 -19.68
C SER A 111 7.50 6.95 -19.19
N ILE A 112 7.81 5.70 -19.53
CA ILE A 112 7.04 4.53 -19.09
C ILE A 112 7.05 4.35 -17.56
N THR A 113 8.14 4.75 -16.89
CA THR A 113 8.28 4.66 -15.42
C THR A 113 7.26 5.54 -14.71
N THR A 114 6.83 6.64 -15.33
CA THR A 114 5.82 7.56 -14.78
C THR A 114 4.52 7.54 -15.57
N CYS A 115 4.29 6.55 -16.43
CA CYS A 115 3.09 6.45 -17.24
C CYS A 115 2.84 7.71 -18.13
N GLY A 116 3.91 8.34 -18.59
CA GLY A 116 3.84 9.58 -19.39
C GLY A 116 3.61 10.86 -18.58
N LEU A 117 3.64 10.79 -17.25
CA LEU A 117 3.50 11.98 -16.40
C LEU A 117 4.79 12.79 -16.32
N GLU A 118 4.62 14.11 -16.17
CA GLU A 118 5.68 15.07 -15.87
C GLU A 118 6.14 15.03 -14.41
N THR A 119 5.49 14.21 -13.58
CA THR A 119 5.80 14.03 -12.17
C THR A 119 6.26 12.60 -11.87
N ILE A 120 7.01 12.45 -10.79
CA ILE A 120 7.52 11.18 -10.29
C ILE A 120 7.27 11.08 -8.79
N ALA A 121 6.88 9.89 -8.31
CA ALA A 121 6.74 9.58 -6.89
C ALA A 121 7.99 8.86 -6.39
N ILE A 122 8.68 9.42 -5.40
CA ILE A 122 9.97 8.91 -4.88
C ILE A 122 9.85 8.62 -3.39
N ARG A 123 10.50 7.56 -2.92
CA ARG A 123 10.58 7.19 -1.51
C ARG A 123 11.90 6.52 -1.17
N MET A 124 12.42 6.74 0.04
CA MET A 124 13.47 5.92 0.63
C MET A 124 12.86 5.00 1.70
N PRO A 125 12.77 3.67 1.50
CA PRO A 125 12.10 2.77 2.44
C PRO A 125 12.92 2.53 3.71
N LYS A 126 12.27 2.47 4.88
CA LYS A 126 12.91 2.14 6.16
C LYS A 126 12.94 0.64 6.43
N HIS A 127 13.69 -0.10 5.62
CA HIS A 127 13.84 -1.55 5.79
C HIS A 127 15.20 -2.01 5.28
N GLU A 128 15.96 -2.75 6.10
CA GLU A 128 17.36 -3.12 5.80
C GLU A 128 17.46 -3.95 4.52
N VAL A 129 16.61 -4.97 4.36
CA VAL A 129 16.49 -5.75 3.11
C VAL A 129 16.26 -4.86 1.88
N ALA A 130 15.32 -3.89 1.96
CA ALA A 130 15.02 -3.01 0.83
C ALA A 130 16.19 -2.09 0.49
N LEU A 131 16.79 -1.45 1.49
CA LEU A 131 17.95 -0.56 1.30
C LEU A 131 19.16 -1.33 0.77
N ALA A 132 19.44 -2.52 1.32
CA ALA A 132 20.51 -3.38 0.84
C ALA A 132 20.29 -3.79 -0.62
N LEU A 133 19.05 -4.16 -0.99
CA LEU A 133 18.69 -4.49 -2.36
C LEU A 133 18.90 -3.31 -3.32
N ILE A 134 18.39 -2.12 -3.00
CA ILE A 134 18.51 -0.93 -3.88
C ILE A 134 19.99 -0.58 -4.06
N ARG A 135 20.73 -0.44 -2.96
CA ARG A 135 22.17 -0.11 -2.99
C ARG A 135 22.98 -1.14 -3.78
N ARG A 136 22.72 -2.44 -3.56
CA ARG A 136 23.43 -3.52 -4.25
C ARG A 136 23.02 -3.64 -5.73
N SER A 137 21.83 -3.19 -6.08
CA SER A 137 21.35 -3.16 -7.48
C SER A 137 22.08 -2.10 -8.28
N GLY A 138 22.43 -0.98 -7.66
CA GLY A 138 23.09 0.16 -8.33
C GLY A 138 22.15 0.93 -9.25
N THR A 139 20.84 0.79 -9.05
CA THR A 139 19.78 1.50 -9.79
C THR A 139 18.59 1.73 -8.85
N PRO A 140 17.87 2.86 -9.00
CA PRO A 140 16.59 3.05 -8.32
C PRO A 140 15.56 1.99 -8.75
N ILE A 141 14.72 1.57 -7.81
CA ILE A 141 13.79 0.45 -8.02
C ILE A 141 12.35 0.98 -8.10
N ALA A 142 11.70 0.85 -9.25
CA ALA A 142 10.26 1.09 -9.35
C ALA A 142 9.52 -0.08 -8.70
N ALA A 143 8.73 0.20 -7.66
CA ALA A 143 8.03 -0.83 -6.90
C ALA A 143 6.64 -0.38 -6.42
N PRO A 144 5.55 -0.79 -7.11
CA PRO A 144 4.23 -0.82 -6.50
C PRO A 144 4.12 -2.01 -5.53
N SER A 145 3.02 -2.12 -4.79
CA SER A 145 2.72 -3.27 -3.92
C SER A 145 2.80 -4.60 -4.69
N ALA A 146 3.25 -5.70 -4.09
CA ALA A 146 3.54 -6.97 -4.78
C ALA A 146 2.32 -7.93 -4.94
N ASN A 147 1.15 -7.39 -5.28
CA ASN A 147 -0.08 -8.15 -5.50
C ASN A 147 -0.57 -8.09 -6.95
N LEU A 148 -1.52 -8.94 -7.34
CA LEU A 148 -2.28 -8.70 -8.57
C LEU A 148 -3.11 -7.43 -8.43
N ALA A 149 -3.24 -6.66 -9.51
CA ALA A 149 -3.99 -5.40 -9.50
C ALA A 149 -5.42 -5.60 -8.96
N GLY A 150 -5.84 -4.70 -8.06
CA GLY A 150 -7.14 -4.76 -7.38
C GLY A 150 -7.14 -5.47 -6.03
N ARG A 151 -6.30 -6.50 -5.83
CA ARG A 151 -6.27 -7.31 -4.59
C ARG A 151 -5.72 -6.54 -3.38
N PRO A 152 -5.95 -7.00 -2.13
CA PRO A 152 -5.34 -6.44 -0.93
C PRO A 152 -3.81 -6.44 -1.04
N SER A 153 -3.14 -5.40 -0.51
CA SER A 153 -1.68 -5.33 -0.60
C SER A 153 -1.02 -6.44 0.24
N PRO A 154 0.14 -6.96 -0.18
CA PRO A 154 0.80 -8.06 0.52
C PRO A 154 1.63 -7.53 1.69
N THR A 155 1.30 -7.98 2.90
CA THR A 155 2.09 -7.69 4.12
C THR A 155 3.00 -8.84 4.53
N ARG A 156 3.05 -9.94 3.76
CA ARG A 156 3.88 -11.12 3.99
C ARG A 156 4.27 -11.77 2.66
N ALA A 157 5.35 -12.55 2.63
CA ALA A 157 5.81 -13.23 1.42
C ALA A 157 4.79 -14.23 0.86
N GLU A 158 4.01 -14.88 1.71
CA GLU A 158 2.97 -15.83 1.28
C GLU A 158 1.88 -15.13 0.46
N HIS A 159 1.54 -13.89 0.80
CA HIS A 159 0.59 -13.08 0.03
C HIS A 159 1.13 -12.75 -1.37
N VAL A 160 2.44 -12.54 -1.49
CA VAL A 160 3.11 -12.32 -2.78
C VAL A 160 3.07 -13.59 -3.62
N LEU A 161 3.40 -14.73 -3.02
CA LEU A 161 3.41 -16.02 -3.71
C LEU A 161 2.02 -16.37 -4.24
N GLN A 162 0.97 -16.22 -3.43
CA GLN A 162 -0.42 -16.43 -3.84
C GLN A 162 -0.85 -15.65 -5.09
N ASP A 163 -0.26 -14.47 -5.30
CA ASP A 163 -0.66 -13.58 -6.39
C ASP A 163 0.27 -13.68 -7.61
N LEU A 164 1.57 -13.87 -7.38
CA LEU A 164 2.62 -13.65 -8.39
C LEU A 164 3.51 -14.87 -8.65
N GLU A 165 3.24 -16.03 -8.05
CA GLU A 165 3.96 -17.27 -8.35
C GLU A 165 3.97 -17.55 -9.86
N GLY A 166 5.16 -17.85 -10.38
CA GLY A 166 5.39 -18.14 -11.78
C GLY A 166 5.40 -16.92 -12.71
N ARG A 167 5.16 -15.71 -12.18
CA ARG A 167 5.14 -14.43 -12.91
C ARG A 167 6.34 -13.53 -12.60
N ILE A 168 7.10 -13.84 -11.56
CA ILE A 168 8.25 -13.04 -11.09
C ILE A 168 9.44 -13.94 -10.81
N ASP A 169 10.65 -13.38 -10.88
CA ASP A 169 11.88 -14.13 -10.76
C ASP A 169 12.17 -14.56 -9.31
N LEU A 170 11.97 -13.66 -8.35
CA LEU A 170 12.44 -13.85 -6.98
C LEU A 170 11.58 -13.14 -5.93
N ILE A 171 11.43 -13.74 -4.75
CA ILE A 171 10.86 -13.14 -3.54
C ILE A 171 11.92 -13.19 -2.44
N LEU A 172 12.24 -12.04 -1.86
CA LEU A 172 12.96 -11.94 -0.59
C LEU A 172 11.94 -12.03 0.54
N ASP A 173 11.95 -13.10 1.32
CA ASP A 173 11.06 -13.31 2.45
C ASP A 173 11.76 -12.92 3.75
N ALA A 174 11.36 -11.80 4.34
CA ALA A 174 11.83 -11.33 5.64
C ALA A 174 10.71 -11.26 6.68
N GLY A 175 9.63 -12.04 6.49
CA GLY A 175 8.49 -12.07 7.39
C GLY A 175 7.49 -10.92 7.18
N PRO A 176 6.59 -10.67 8.17
CA PRO A 176 5.53 -9.68 8.06
C PRO A 176 6.03 -8.24 8.11
N THR A 177 5.37 -7.35 7.37
CA THR A 177 5.69 -5.91 7.38
C THR A 177 5.14 -5.22 8.65
N PRO A 178 5.92 -4.35 9.30
CA PRO A 178 5.57 -3.79 10.61
C PRO A 178 4.40 -2.79 10.61
N ILE A 179 4.20 -1.98 9.56
CA ILE A 179 3.12 -0.98 9.48
C ILE A 179 1.85 -1.57 8.85
N GLY A 180 1.98 -2.33 7.77
CA GLY A 180 0.87 -3.04 7.11
C GLY A 180 -0.01 -2.20 6.17
N VAL A 181 0.12 -0.87 6.17
CA VAL A 181 -0.47 0.02 5.14
C VAL A 181 0.63 0.73 4.35
N GLU A 182 0.31 1.19 3.13
CA GLU A 182 1.28 1.84 2.26
C GLU A 182 1.76 3.21 2.80
N SER A 183 2.80 3.74 2.17
CA SER A 183 3.31 5.08 2.45
C SER A 183 2.27 6.17 2.18
N THR A 184 2.39 7.25 2.96
CA THR A 184 1.73 8.52 2.67
C THR A 184 2.34 9.12 1.41
N VAL A 185 1.50 9.61 0.50
CA VAL A 185 1.94 10.25 -0.75
C VAL A 185 1.57 11.72 -0.71
N LEU A 186 2.59 12.58 -0.73
CA LEU A 186 2.46 14.03 -0.69
C LEU A 186 2.87 14.65 -2.04
N ASP A 187 1.97 15.42 -2.65
CA ASP A 187 2.24 16.20 -3.86
C ASP A 187 2.82 17.57 -3.49
N LEU A 188 4.09 17.77 -3.84
CA LEU A 188 4.82 19.03 -3.68
C LEU A 188 4.86 19.85 -4.97
N THR A 189 4.14 19.42 -6.02
CA THR A 189 4.02 20.17 -7.28
C THR A 189 2.86 21.16 -7.27
N VAL A 190 2.14 21.25 -6.15
CA VAL A 190 0.98 22.13 -5.92
C VAL A 190 1.12 22.86 -4.59
N GLN A 191 0.44 23.99 -4.45
CA GLN A 191 0.40 24.79 -3.22
C GLN A 191 -1.06 25.03 -2.79
N PRO A 192 -1.44 24.76 -1.53
CA PRO A 192 -0.64 24.09 -0.50
C PRO A 192 -0.30 22.63 -0.86
N PRO A 193 0.77 22.03 -0.27
CA PRO A 193 1.09 20.63 -0.44
C PRO A 193 -0.10 19.71 -0.17
N GLN A 194 -0.29 18.71 -1.02
CA GLN A 194 -1.52 17.92 -1.04
C GLN A 194 -1.25 16.42 -0.81
N ILE A 195 -1.85 15.84 0.23
CA ILE A 195 -1.82 14.40 0.48
C ILE A 195 -2.72 13.71 -0.54
N LEU A 196 -2.13 13.01 -1.50
CA LEU A 196 -2.83 12.22 -2.53
C LEU A 196 -3.29 10.86 -1.99
N ARG A 197 -2.55 10.33 -1.00
CA ARG A 197 -2.86 9.06 -0.33
C ARG A 197 -2.41 9.11 1.13
N PRO A 198 -3.32 8.89 2.10
CA PRO A 198 -2.94 8.74 3.50
C PRO A 198 -2.29 7.36 3.72
N GLY A 199 -1.32 7.31 4.62
CA GLY A 199 -0.50 6.12 4.88
C GLY A 199 0.30 6.23 6.18
N GLY A 200 1.45 5.58 6.22
CA GLY A 200 2.26 5.45 7.44
C GLY A 200 2.87 6.75 8.01
N THR A 201 2.82 7.88 7.29
CA THR A 201 3.17 9.21 7.85
C THR A 201 1.89 10.04 8.05
N PRO A 202 1.51 10.35 9.29
CA PRO A 202 0.27 11.08 9.57
C PRO A 202 0.35 12.53 9.07
N LYS A 203 -0.81 13.13 8.77
CA LYS A 203 -0.91 14.50 8.24
C LYS A 203 -0.30 15.50 9.23
N GLU A 204 -0.58 15.31 10.50
CA GLU A 204 -0.15 16.16 11.61
C GLU A 204 1.38 16.29 11.64
N ALA A 205 2.10 15.19 11.42
CA ALA A 205 3.57 15.20 11.35
C ALA A 205 4.10 15.99 10.14
N LEU A 206 3.37 16.01 9.03
CA LEU A 206 3.73 16.81 7.85
C LEU A 206 3.48 18.30 8.11
N GLU A 207 2.39 18.64 8.78
CA GLU A 207 2.04 20.02 9.16
C GLU A 207 3.08 20.62 10.12
N GLU A 208 3.67 19.83 11.03
CA GLU A 208 4.79 20.29 11.87
C GLU A 208 6.00 20.80 11.07
N VAL A 209 6.21 20.32 9.84
CA VAL A 209 7.35 20.70 9.00
C VAL A 209 6.98 21.80 8.01
N LEU A 210 5.79 21.74 7.44
CA LEU A 210 5.37 22.56 6.30
C LEU A 210 4.39 23.68 6.66
N GLY A 211 3.80 23.64 7.86
CA GLY A 211 2.62 24.44 8.18
C GLY A 211 1.37 23.81 7.56
N GLU A 212 0.83 24.41 6.51
CA GLU A 212 -0.43 23.95 5.92
C GLU A 212 -0.24 22.76 4.97
N VAL A 213 -0.98 21.68 5.22
CA VAL A 213 -1.08 20.51 4.33
C VAL A 213 -2.55 20.11 4.15
N VAL A 214 -2.99 19.90 2.92
CA VAL A 214 -4.39 19.55 2.63
C VAL A 214 -4.53 18.12 2.13
N PHE A 215 -5.67 17.48 2.38
CA PHE A 215 -6.00 16.22 1.72
C PHE A 215 -6.49 16.49 0.30
N HIS A 216 -6.13 15.62 -0.65
CA HIS A 216 -6.80 15.60 -1.94
C HIS A 216 -8.28 15.23 -1.74
N PRO A 217 -9.25 15.85 -2.45
CA PRO A 217 -10.68 15.57 -2.26
C PRO A 217 -11.06 14.08 -2.34
N SER A 218 -10.33 13.30 -3.14
CA SER A 218 -10.52 11.85 -3.25
C SER A 218 -10.18 11.04 -2.00
N VAL A 219 -9.42 11.60 -1.06
CA VAL A 219 -8.97 10.89 0.14
C VAL A 219 -10.11 10.67 1.13
N LEU A 220 -10.91 11.71 1.36
CA LEU A 220 -12.00 11.72 2.33
C LEU A 220 -13.37 11.41 1.70
N SER A 221 -13.40 11.13 0.40
CA SER A 221 -14.64 10.87 -0.32
C SER A 221 -15.39 9.67 0.26
N GLU A 222 -16.71 9.79 0.33
CA GLU A 222 -17.64 8.70 0.67
C GLU A 222 -18.25 8.05 -0.59
N LYS A 223 -17.84 8.52 -1.77
CA LYS A 223 -18.24 7.98 -3.07
C LYS A 223 -17.00 7.75 -3.93
N GLU A 224 -17.14 6.91 -4.95
CA GLU A 224 -16.05 6.67 -5.89
C GLU A 224 -15.70 7.96 -6.66
N PRO A 225 -14.47 8.49 -6.51
CA PRO A 225 -14.09 9.74 -7.15
C PRO A 225 -13.84 9.49 -8.65
N LYS A 226 -14.42 10.33 -9.50
CA LYS A 226 -14.08 10.35 -10.94
C LYS A 226 -12.73 11.02 -11.14
N ILE A 227 -11.67 10.21 -11.25
CA ILE A 227 -10.30 10.70 -11.48
C ILE A 227 -9.88 10.33 -12.90
N GLU A 228 -9.72 11.34 -13.77
CA GLU A 228 -9.31 11.12 -15.16
C GLU A 228 -7.86 10.64 -15.25
N LYS A 229 -6.94 11.27 -14.51
CA LYS A 229 -5.50 10.94 -14.48
C LYS A 229 -5.00 10.78 -13.05
N ALA A 230 -4.44 9.62 -12.72
CA ALA A 230 -3.86 9.36 -11.41
C ALA A 230 -2.42 9.89 -11.34
N LYS A 231 -2.15 10.85 -10.45
CA LYS A 231 -0.78 11.34 -10.18
C LYS A 231 0.05 10.37 -9.32
N SER A 232 -0.60 9.42 -8.65
CA SER A 232 0.05 8.46 -7.76
C SER A 232 -0.75 7.16 -7.63
N PRO A 233 -0.11 6.06 -7.16
CA PRO A 233 -0.82 4.81 -6.96
C PRO A 233 -1.97 4.90 -5.95
N GLY A 234 -3.07 4.21 -6.25
CA GLY A 234 -4.18 4.04 -5.31
C GLY A 234 -5.27 5.11 -5.43
N MET A 235 -5.25 5.98 -6.45
CA MET A 235 -6.23 7.06 -6.61
C MET A 235 -7.48 6.67 -7.42
N LYS A 236 -7.30 6.03 -8.59
CA LYS A 236 -8.34 5.94 -9.64
C LYS A 236 -9.17 4.64 -9.65
N TYR A 237 -8.57 3.51 -9.32
CA TYR A 237 -9.20 2.20 -9.47
C TYR A 237 -9.73 1.66 -8.14
N ARG A 238 -10.69 0.73 -8.21
CA ARG A 238 -11.00 -0.13 -7.05
C ARG A 238 -9.72 -0.85 -6.64
N HIS A 239 -9.31 -0.60 -5.41
CA HIS A 239 -8.06 -1.07 -4.84
C HIS A 239 -8.34 -1.74 -3.50
N TYR A 240 -7.50 -2.72 -3.15
CA TYR A 240 -7.57 -3.45 -1.89
C TYR A 240 -8.78 -4.37 -1.74
N ALA A 241 -9.48 -4.65 -2.84
CA ALA A 241 -10.74 -5.38 -2.80
C ALA A 241 -10.48 -6.87 -2.56
N PRO A 242 -11.04 -7.46 -1.49
CA PRO A 242 -11.15 -8.91 -1.37
C PRO A 242 -12.00 -9.48 -2.52
N LYS A 243 -11.99 -10.80 -2.68
CA LYS A 243 -12.91 -11.49 -3.60
C LYS A 243 -14.37 -11.37 -3.12
N ALA A 244 -14.56 -11.44 -1.81
CA ALA A 244 -15.86 -11.24 -1.18
C ALA A 244 -16.40 -9.82 -1.43
N GLU A 245 -17.72 -9.69 -1.48
CA GLU A 245 -18.37 -8.39 -1.42
C GLU A 245 -18.09 -7.77 -0.04
N MET A 246 -17.85 -6.46 0.06
CA MET A 246 -17.46 -5.84 1.32
C MET A 246 -18.30 -4.61 1.61
N TRP A 247 -18.80 -4.48 2.84
CA TRP A 247 -19.58 -3.34 3.33
C TRP A 247 -18.84 -2.75 4.53
N VAL A 248 -18.81 -1.43 4.65
CA VAL A 248 -18.20 -0.75 5.81
C VAL A 248 -19.31 -0.08 6.60
N VAL A 249 -19.39 -0.38 7.90
CA VAL A 249 -20.34 0.27 8.82
C VAL A 249 -19.60 1.34 9.60
N GLU A 250 -20.01 2.60 9.46
CA GLU A 250 -19.38 3.76 10.08
C GLU A 250 -20.39 4.53 10.93
N GLY A 251 -20.00 4.91 12.15
CA GLY A 251 -20.86 5.59 13.10
C GLY A 251 -20.25 5.54 14.50
N GLU A 252 -21.08 5.80 15.52
CA GLU A 252 -20.66 5.65 16.90
C GLU A 252 -20.42 4.16 17.25
N PRO A 253 -19.41 3.83 18.09
CA PRO A 253 -19.00 2.46 18.38
C PRO A 253 -20.12 1.46 18.65
N GLN A 254 -21.08 1.86 19.49
CA GLN A 254 -22.20 1.01 19.89
C GLN A 254 -23.18 0.79 18.73
N ALA A 255 -23.53 1.85 17.99
CA ALA A 255 -24.42 1.77 16.84
C ALA A 255 -23.80 0.90 15.72
N VAL A 256 -22.49 0.99 15.52
CA VAL A 256 -21.75 0.14 14.58
C VAL A 256 -21.82 -1.32 14.98
N GLU A 257 -21.62 -1.64 16.25
CA GLU A 257 -21.74 -3.02 16.75
C GLU A 257 -23.15 -3.58 16.56
N GLU A 258 -24.18 -2.82 16.94
CA GLU A 258 -25.58 -3.21 16.79
C GLU A 258 -25.95 -3.47 15.32
N GLU A 259 -25.50 -2.59 14.41
CA GLU A 259 -25.77 -2.72 12.98
C GLU A 259 -25.00 -3.88 12.34
N LEU A 260 -23.73 -4.10 12.72
CA LEU A 260 -22.97 -5.26 12.26
C LEU A 260 -23.64 -6.58 12.67
N ARG A 261 -24.12 -6.66 13.92
CA ARG A 261 -24.89 -7.82 14.41
C ARG A 261 -26.15 -8.02 13.58
N ARG A 262 -26.96 -6.96 13.40
CA ARG A 262 -28.21 -6.99 12.63
C ARG A 262 -27.98 -7.46 11.20
N LEU A 263 -27.00 -6.88 10.51
CA LEU A 263 -26.66 -7.20 9.12
C LEU A 263 -26.15 -8.63 8.98
N SER A 264 -25.28 -9.08 9.90
CA SER A 264 -24.76 -10.45 9.87
C SER A 264 -25.89 -11.47 9.99
N GLU A 265 -26.80 -11.30 10.95
CA GLU A 265 -27.95 -12.17 11.12
C GLU A 265 -28.88 -12.17 9.91
N GLU A 266 -29.17 -11.00 9.35
CA GLU A 266 -30.03 -10.84 8.18
C GLU A 266 -29.46 -11.57 6.94
N LEU A 267 -28.17 -11.38 6.67
CA LEU A 267 -27.49 -12.00 5.54
C LEU A 267 -27.35 -13.52 5.70
N ARG A 268 -27.06 -13.99 6.91
CA ARG A 268 -26.99 -15.43 7.21
C ARG A 268 -28.36 -16.10 7.08
N LYS A 269 -29.45 -15.45 7.50
CA LYS A 269 -30.82 -15.93 7.25
C LYS A 269 -31.16 -16.03 5.77
N LYS A 270 -30.52 -15.20 4.92
CA LYS A 270 -30.60 -15.28 3.45
C LYS A 270 -29.66 -16.34 2.85
N GLY A 271 -28.99 -17.15 3.67
CA GLY A 271 -28.10 -18.23 3.23
C GLY A 271 -26.72 -17.76 2.77
N LYS A 272 -26.32 -16.51 3.07
CA LYS A 272 -24.99 -15.98 2.71
C LYS A 272 -23.96 -16.37 3.75
N LYS A 273 -22.75 -16.74 3.29
CA LYS A 273 -21.59 -16.91 4.18
C LYS A 273 -20.97 -15.55 4.53
N VAL A 274 -21.07 -15.14 5.78
CA VAL A 274 -20.67 -13.81 6.25
C VAL A 274 -19.37 -13.88 7.05
N GLY A 275 -18.44 -12.99 6.70
CA GLY A 275 -17.25 -12.66 7.48
C GLY A 275 -17.40 -11.31 8.18
N ILE A 276 -16.89 -11.18 9.39
CA ILE A 276 -16.79 -9.87 10.08
C ILE A 276 -15.33 -9.50 10.28
N LEU A 277 -14.98 -8.28 9.90
CA LEU A 277 -13.69 -7.64 10.13
C LEU A 277 -13.86 -6.47 11.09
N ALA A 278 -13.50 -6.63 12.36
CA ALA A 278 -13.77 -5.62 13.36
C ALA A 278 -12.76 -5.64 14.51
N THR A 279 -12.86 -4.66 15.40
CA THR A 279 -12.11 -4.62 16.66
C THR A 279 -12.56 -5.74 17.59
N GLU A 280 -11.70 -6.15 18.53
CA GLU A 280 -12.00 -7.23 19.50
C GLU A 280 -13.27 -6.93 20.29
N GLU A 281 -13.48 -5.66 20.66
CA GLU A 281 -14.64 -5.18 21.38
C GLU A 281 -15.93 -5.43 20.58
N THR A 282 -15.96 -5.03 19.31
CA THR A 282 -17.12 -5.26 18.42
C THR A 282 -17.35 -6.75 18.14
N LEU A 283 -16.27 -7.52 17.93
CA LEU A 283 -16.37 -8.95 17.63
C LEU A 283 -16.99 -9.75 18.78
N SER A 284 -16.77 -9.34 20.03
CA SER A 284 -17.33 -10.02 21.20
C SER A 284 -18.87 -10.09 21.19
N GLY A 285 -19.52 -9.11 20.56
CA GLY A 285 -20.96 -9.02 20.42
C GLY A 285 -21.52 -9.54 19.11
N CYS A 286 -20.71 -10.06 18.18
CA CYS A 286 -21.16 -10.42 16.84
C CYS A 286 -21.03 -11.93 16.56
N SER A 287 -21.99 -12.49 15.81
CA SER A 287 -21.91 -13.86 15.29
C SER A 287 -21.82 -13.86 13.77
N ALA A 288 -20.87 -14.61 13.21
CA ALA A 288 -20.64 -14.75 11.78
C ALA A 288 -20.04 -16.13 11.46
N ASP A 289 -19.98 -16.49 10.18
CA ASP A 289 -19.38 -17.76 9.74
C ASP A 289 -17.84 -17.70 9.76
N ALA A 290 -17.28 -16.48 9.77
CA ALA A 290 -15.86 -16.19 9.94
C ALA A 290 -15.68 -14.84 10.63
N THR A 291 -14.64 -14.70 11.44
CA THR A 291 -14.26 -13.42 12.04
C THR A 291 -12.76 -13.21 11.92
N CYS A 292 -12.35 -11.96 11.71
CA CYS A 292 -10.95 -11.55 11.80
C CYS A 292 -10.85 -10.27 12.62
N SER A 293 -9.96 -10.29 13.61
CA SER A 293 -9.70 -9.15 14.49
C SER A 293 -8.77 -8.13 13.83
N LEU A 294 -9.11 -6.85 13.98
CA LEU A 294 -8.21 -5.73 13.72
C LEU A 294 -7.38 -5.35 14.96
N GLY A 295 -7.48 -6.11 16.05
CA GLY A 295 -6.92 -5.74 17.35
C GLY A 295 -7.89 -4.91 18.19
N ARG A 296 -7.37 -4.24 19.21
CA ARG A 296 -8.17 -3.40 20.10
C ARG A 296 -8.54 -2.08 19.45
N ARG A 297 -9.72 -1.55 19.75
CA ARG A 297 -10.25 -0.30 19.15
C ARG A 297 -9.31 0.92 19.32
N GLY A 298 -8.56 0.96 20.42
CA GLY A 298 -7.59 2.03 20.70
C GLY A 298 -6.25 1.90 19.96
N ASP A 299 -5.95 0.75 19.35
CA ASP A 299 -4.65 0.46 18.73
C ASP A 299 -4.76 0.48 17.19
N LEU A 300 -4.72 1.69 16.64
CA LEU A 300 -4.79 1.89 15.18
C LEU A 300 -3.54 1.37 14.45
N GLU A 301 -2.41 1.21 15.13
CA GLU A 301 -1.19 0.64 14.55
C GLU A 301 -1.34 -0.87 14.34
N GLU A 302 -1.90 -1.57 15.33
CA GLU A 302 -2.24 -2.98 15.21
C GLU A 302 -3.29 -3.22 14.12
N ALA A 303 -4.32 -2.37 14.06
CA ALA A 303 -5.34 -2.42 13.00
C ALA A 303 -4.73 -2.25 11.61
N ALA A 304 -3.81 -1.29 11.43
CA ALA A 304 -3.08 -1.09 10.17
C ALA A 304 -2.25 -2.32 9.80
N ARG A 305 -1.56 -2.92 10.77
CA ARG A 305 -0.72 -4.11 10.58
C ARG A 305 -1.53 -5.33 10.14
N ARG A 306 -2.73 -5.47 10.69
CA ARG A 306 -3.62 -6.64 10.46
C ARG A 306 -4.50 -6.51 9.23
N LEU A 307 -4.90 -5.30 8.83
CA LEU A 307 -5.95 -5.05 7.84
C LEU A 307 -5.87 -5.94 6.59
N PHE A 308 -4.77 -5.90 5.84
CA PHE A 308 -4.69 -6.65 4.58
C PHE A 308 -4.52 -8.15 4.78
N GLY A 309 -3.87 -8.58 5.87
CA GLY A 309 -3.78 -9.99 6.24
C GLY A 309 -5.16 -10.56 6.53
N ALA A 310 -5.94 -9.85 7.35
CA ALA A 310 -7.31 -10.22 7.72
C ALA A 310 -8.26 -10.27 6.50
N LEU A 311 -8.17 -9.30 5.59
CA LEU A 311 -8.95 -9.34 4.34
C LEU A 311 -8.61 -10.56 3.49
N ARG A 312 -7.33 -10.93 3.39
CA ARG A 312 -6.90 -12.13 2.66
C ARG A 312 -7.31 -13.41 3.37
N GLU A 313 -7.28 -13.43 4.69
CA GLU A 313 -7.72 -14.57 5.49
C GLU A 313 -9.22 -14.85 5.29
N LEU A 314 -10.07 -13.82 5.36
CA LEU A 314 -11.50 -13.95 5.08
C LEU A 314 -11.77 -14.50 3.66
N ASP A 315 -11.01 -14.03 2.65
CA ASP A 315 -11.06 -14.58 1.30
C ASP A 315 -10.72 -16.09 1.25
N THR A 316 -9.72 -16.53 2.02
CA THR A 316 -9.36 -17.96 2.09
C THR A 316 -10.39 -18.81 2.81
N GLN A 317 -11.13 -18.22 3.74
CA GLN A 317 -12.26 -18.87 4.42
C GLN A 317 -13.51 -18.93 3.52
N GLY A 318 -13.48 -18.29 2.34
CA GLY A 318 -14.53 -18.41 1.32
C GLY A 318 -15.84 -17.73 1.69
N VAL A 319 -15.80 -16.67 2.48
CA VAL A 319 -16.99 -15.85 2.76
C VAL A 319 -17.47 -15.14 1.49
N GLU A 320 -18.77 -14.95 1.36
CA GLU A 320 -19.38 -14.22 0.25
C GLU A 320 -19.44 -12.72 0.53
N ILE A 321 -19.64 -12.33 1.80
CA ILE A 321 -19.77 -10.94 2.24
C ILE A 321 -18.88 -10.71 3.46
N ILE A 322 -18.12 -9.61 3.44
CA ILE A 322 -17.35 -9.09 4.57
C ILE A 322 -18.04 -7.83 5.09
N LEU A 323 -18.48 -7.86 6.35
CA LEU A 323 -18.94 -6.68 7.07
C LEU A 323 -17.77 -6.14 7.89
N ALA A 324 -17.35 -4.90 7.62
CA ALA A 324 -16.20 -4.29 8.27
C ALA A 324 -16.61 -3.12 9.16
N GLU A 325 -16.02 -3.06 10.35
CA GLU A 325 -16.09 -1.91 11.23
C GLU A 325 -15.29 -0.73 10.65
N GLY A 326 -15.90 0.46 10.63
CA GLY A 326 -15.24 1.72 10.31
C GLY A 326 -14.26 2.18 11.39
N MET A 327 -13.29 3.01 11.02
CA MET A 327 -12.27 3.51 11.94
C MET A 327 -12.38 5.03 12.16
N PRO A 328 -11.88 5.57 13.28
CA PRO A 328 -11.84 7.01 13.50
C PRO A 328 -11.04 7.75 12.42
N LEU A 329 -11.50 8.94 12.00
CA LEU A 329 -10.81 9.76 11.00
C LEU A 329 -9.68 10.62 11.60
N LYS A 330 -8.75 10.00 12.33
CA LYS A 330 -7.60 10.68 12.95
C LYS A 330 -6.32 9.87 12.80
N GLY A 331 -5.18 10.53 12.53
CA GLY A 331 -3.88 9.87 12.38
C GLY A 331 -3.94 8.71 11.37
N LEU A 332 -3.47 7.52 11.77
CA LEU A 332 -3.52 6.30 10.95
C LEU A 332 -4.95 5.83 10.61
N GLY A 333 -5.95 6.23 11.39
CA GLY A 333 -7.35 5.91 11.13
C GLY A 333 -7.83 6.47 9.79
N VAL A 334 -7.31 7.62 9.35
CA VAL A 334 -7.58 8.16 8.00
C VAL A 334 -7.07 7.21 6.91
N ALA A 335 -5.90 6.59 7.13
CA ALA A 335 -5.34 5.62 6.19
C ALA A 335 -6.20 4.35 6.15
N LEU A 336 -6.59 3.82 7.31
CA LEU A 336 -7.46 2.65 7.46
C LEU A 336 -8.81 2.85 6.76
N VAL A 337 -9.53 3.92 7.09
CA VAL A 337 -10.81 4.25 6.45
C VAL A 337 -10.66 4.39 4.94
N ASN A 338 -9.60 5.04 4.46
CA ASN A 338 -9.36 5.15 3.03
C ASN A 338 -9.20 3.77 2.36
N ARG A 339 -8.56 2.80 3.02
CA ARG A 339 -8.43 1.43 2.50
C ARG A 339 -9.76 0.68 2.54
N LEU A 340 -10.46 0.72 3.67
CA LEU A 340 -11.75 0.06 3.86
C LEU A 340 -12.78 0.54 2.83
N ARG A 341 -12.96 1.86 2.67
CA ARG A 341 -13.90 2.46 1.70
C ARG A 341 -13.56 2.09 0.25
N LYS A 342 -12.28 2.04 -0.11
CA LYS A 342 -11.86 1.62 -1.46
C LYS A 342 -12.07 0.11 -1.70
N ALA A 343 -11.79 -0.71 -0.69
CA ALA A 343 -12.00 -2.16 -0.77
C ALA A 343 -13.48 -2.51 -0.96
N SER A 344 -14.37 -1.80 -0.25
CA SER A 344 -15.83 -1.94 -0.36
C SER A 344 -16.45 -1.34 -1.62
N GLY A 345 -15.65 -0.63 -2.46
CA GLY A 345 -16.21 0.13 -3.57
C GLY A 345 -17.19 1.20 -3.10
N TYR A 346 -16.91 1.82 -1.94
CA TYR A 346 -17.73 2.84 -1.29
C TYR A 346 -19.12 2.36 -0.87
N ARG A 347 -19.30 1.06 -0.67
CA ARG A 347 -20.50 0.52 -0.02
C ARG A 347 -20.41 0.75 1.50
N ILE A 348 -20.93 1.90 1.92
CA ILE A 348 -20.87 2.39 3.31
C ILE A 348 -22.28 2.43 3.88
N VAL A 349 -22.44 1.89 5.09
CA VAL A 349 -23.64 2.00 5.92
C VAL A 349 -23.32 2.97 7.05
N LYS A 350 -24.11 4.04 7.17
CA LYS A 350 -23.95 5.06 8.22
C LYS A 350 -24.96 4.81 9.33
N VAL A 351 -24.52 4.85 10.58
CA VAL A 351 -25.36 4.62 11.78
C VAL A 351 -25.11 5.63 12.88
#